data_AF-K1SQ11-F1
#
_entry.id   AF-K1SQ11-F1
#
_cell.length_a   1.000
_cell.length_b   1.000
_cell.length_c   1.000
_cell.angle_alpha   90.00
_cell.angle_beta   90.00
_cell.angle_gamma   90.00
#
_symmetry.space_group_name_H-M   'P 1'
#
loop_
_entity.id
_entity.type
_entity.pdbx_description
1 polymer ?
#
loop_
_entity_poly.entity_id
_entity_poly.type
_entity_poly.pdbx_seq_one_letter_code
_entity_poly.pdbx_strand_id
1 'polypeptide(L)' 'MKQYVTLDKRSKKAQREYYAKQRTTWGELNPVTRSVPSGKAYNRKRK' A
#
# COMPACT_ATOMS: atom_id res chain seq x y z
N MET A 1 -0.46 4.46 -35.93
CA MET A 1 -0.22 3.67 -34.70
C MET A 1 0.47 4.54 -33.67
N LYS A 2 0.02 4.50 -32.41
CA LYS A 2 0.68 5.26 -31.33
C LYS A 2 1.90 4.47 -30.88
N GLN A 3 3.08 5.07 -30.99
CA GLN A 3 4.33 4.39 -30.64
C GLN A 3 4.32 4.01 -29.16
N TYR A 4 4.79 2.81 -28.86
CA TYR A 4 4.89 2.37 -27.47
C TYR A 4 5.97 3.16 -26.74
N VAL A 5 5.58 3.82 -25.66
CA VAL A 5 6.50 4.52 -24.76
C VAL A 5 6.64 3.69 -23.49
N THR A 6 7.87 3.28 -23.21
CA THR A 6 8.26 2.57 -21.98
C THR A 6 7.94 3.43 -20.75
N LEU A 7 7.66 2.79 -19.62
CA LEU A 7 7.06 3.48 -18.47
C LEU A 7 7.95 4.59 -17.88
N ASP A 8 9.26 4.34 -17.84
CA ASP A 8 10.32 5.25 -17.43
C ASP A 8 10.35 6.54 -18.26
N LYS A 9 10.02 6.46 -19.55
CA LYS A 9 10.02 7.58 -20.50
C LYS A 9 8.71 8.37 -20.52
N ARG A 10 7.72 7.98 -19.72
CA ARG A 10 6.45 8.71 -19.60
C ARG A 10 6.61 9.90 -18.65
N SER A 11 5.76 10.92 -18.82
CA SER A 11 5.69 12.01 -17.84
C SER A 11 5.33 11.48 -16.45
N LYS A 12 5.75 12.20 -15.40
CA LYS A 12 5.44 11.84 -14.00
C LYS A 12 3.93 11.63 -13.76
N LYS A 13 3.08 12.41 -14.44
CA LYS A 13 1.62 12.28 -14.38
C LYS A 13 1.14 10.93 -14.93
N ALA A 14 1.60 10.56 -16.12
CA ALA A 14 1.21 9.31 -16.77
C ALA A 14 1.73 8.07 -16.02
N GLN A 15 2.92 8.15 -15.42
CA GLN A 15 3.43 7.08 -14.54
C GLN A 15 2.53 6.90 -13.32
N ARG A 16 2.12 8.01 -12.68
CA ARG A 16 1.24 7.99 -11.50
C ARG A 16 -0.12 7.36 -11.82
N GLU A 17 -0.72 7.72 -12.95
CA GLU A 17 -1.99 7.13 -13.42
C GLU A 17 -1.86 5.63 -13.70
N TYR A 18 -0.74 5.18 -14.28
CA TYR A 18 -0.50 3.74 -14.48
C TYR A 18 -0.44 2.99 -13.16
N TYR A 19 0.38 3.45 -12.20
CA TYR A 19 0.50 2.77 -10.91
C TYR A 19 -0.77 2.88 -10.07
N ALA A 20 -1.54 3.97 -10.19
CA ALA A 20 -2.84 4.09 -9.54
C ALA A 20 -3.82 3.00 -10.01
N LYS A 21 -3.79 2.63 -11.29
CA LYS A 21 -4.61 1.53 -11.83
C LYS A 21 -4.16 0.15 -11.33
N GLN A 22 -2.86 -0.01 -11.04
CA GLN A 22 -2.28 -1.26 -10.55
C GLN A 22 -2.42 -1.42 -9.02
N ARG A 23 -2.72 -0.34 -8.30
CA ARG A 23 -2.93 -0.39 -6.85
C ARG A 23 -4.29 -1.01 -6.55
N THR A 24 -4.26 -2.22 -6.03
CA THR A 24 -5.43 -2.87 -5.43
C THR A 24 -5.60 -2.38 -3.99
N THR A 25 -6.81 -2.51 -3.46
CA THR A 25 -6.99 -2.52 -2.00
C THR A 25 -6.20 -3.68 -1.40
N TRP A 26 -5.99 -3.67 -0.09
CA TRP A 26 -5.33 -4.78 0.61
C TRP A 26 -6.13 -6.11 0.55
N GLY A 27 -7.26 -6.16 -0.15
CA GLY A 27 -8.13 -7.32 -0.24
C GLY A 27 -8.74 -7.63 1.13
N GLU A 28 -8.62 -8.88 1.56
CA GLU A 28 -9.00 -9.34 2.90
C GLU A 28 -7.98 -8.97 3.98
N LEU A 29 -6.78 -8.50 3.60
CA LEU A 29 -5.74 -8.16 4.55
C LEU A 29 -6.05 -6.81 5.20
N ASN A 30 -6.41 -6.81 6.48
CA ASN A 30 -6.46 -5.57 7.25
C ASN A 30 -5.05 -5.25 7.79
N PRO A 31 -4.38 -4.17 7.32
CA PRO A 31 -3.03 -3.82 7.78
C PRO A 31 -2.95 -3.49 9.29
N VAL A 32 -4.09 -3.24 9.94
CA VAL A 32 -4.19 -2.96 11.38
C VAL A 32 -3.94 -4.22 12.24
N THR A 33 -4.00 -5.42 11.67
CA THR A 33 -3.80 -6.67 12.42
C THR A 33 -2.37 -6.90 12.91
N ARG A 34 -1.37 -6.20 12.34
CA ARG A 34 0.03 -6.23 12.78
C ARG A 34 0.39 -5.11 13.78
N SER A 35 -0.58 -4.63 14.56
CA SER A 35 -0.30 -3.63 15.59
C SER A 35 0.31 -4.29 16.82
N VAL A 36 1.52 -3.88 17.21
CA VAL A 36 2.16 -4.32 18.45
C VAL A 36 1.36 -3.72 19.62
N PRO A 37 0.91 -4.54 20.60
CA PRO A 37 0.19 -4.02 21.75
C PRO A 37 1.06 -3.02 22.51
N SER A 38 0.47 -1.89 22.93
CA SER A 38 1.23 -0.87 23.65
C SER A 38 1.71 -1.41 25.01
N GLY A 39 2.99 -1.19 25.33
CA GLY A 39 3.55 -1.62 26.62
C GLY A 39 2.95 -0.91 27.84
N LYS A 40 2.20 0.17 27.62
CA LYS A 40 1.48 0.95 28.64
C LYS A 40 0.04 0.47 28.85
N ALA A 41 -0.48 -0.41 27.99
CA ALA A 41 -1.81 -0.97 28.17
C ALA A 41 -1.84 -1.83 29.44
N TYR A 42 -2.77 -1.50 30.33
CA TYR A 42 -2.99 -2.28 31.54
C TYR A 42 -3.45 -3.70 31.18
N ASN A 43 -2.72 -4.72 31.64
CA ASN A 43 -3.04 -6.13 31.37
C ASN A 43 -2.93 -6.96 32.67
N ARG A 44 -4.09 -7.33 33.25
CA ARG A 44 -4.17 -8.13 34.49
C ARG A 44 -3.65 -9.57 34.36
N LYS A 45 -3.46 -10.07 33.14
CA LYS A 45 -3.01 -11.45 32.86
C LYS A 45 -1.50 -11.56 32.63
N ARG A 46 -0.74 -10.46 32.63
CA ARG A 46 0.73 -10.50 32.72
C ARG A 46 1.09 -10.88 34.15
N LYS A 47 1.22 -12.18 34.41
CA LYS A 47 1.81 -12.74 35.62
C LYS A 47 3.08 -13.48 35.25
#